data_AF-A0A397BL81-F1
#
_entry.id   AF-A0A397BL81-F1
#
_cell.length_a   1.000
_cell.length_b   1.000
_cell.length_c   1.000
_cell.angle_alpha   90.00
_cell.angle_beta   90.00
_cell.angle_gamma   90.00
#
_symmetry.space_group_name_H-M   'P 1'
#
loop_
_entity.id
_entity.type
_entity.pdbx_description
1 polymer ?
#
loop_
_entity_poly.entity_id
_entity_poly.type
_entity_poly.pdbx_seq_one_letter_code
_entity_poly.pdbx_strand_id
1 'polypeptide(L)'
;MHPLSDASLVSFCHAAWTEIERVVLPPAKSKACTVPKLSPGGAVFLEQLVLQVLGKASPSSLEMAADRLWSHADVVLSCADPFIRGNLQVQDMAFENAVFLVDTLVTGLTTLGESKRLGLLLQLHHHVLIGPVTHAVLRGLVNMPPHMEHVHWVIQRVHQHQAAQSAESLALRDESGGVWCVHETEIRMTAAQAIVLMESCGDMHETKRVGAVAKVLPQLTSVKEAQNLVKRVLSTSERFSLRIRLGALYFPLLGLPTNHYALDLSKQIDRQALIKLAEVAQAEKQFSKSRSGRGDTSQHGNWENFRNEWLDGKATILTSHFFQTMPQKGKLEFDYVSTSRPTRGTKPMSDRRYQQLVAQIARDSRTELRLPDRSMAGSRRRRSVGDRWELVRNAVRFRKFKKWIRDVKMVGPQRLCRAPPKEM
;
A
#
# COMPACT_ATOMS: atom_id res chain seq x y z
N MET A 1 4.96 -48.28 -20.63
CA MET A 1 4.55 -47.24 -21.60
C MET A 1 5.76 -46.94 -22.47
N HIS A 2 5.64 -47.06 -23.79
CA HIS A 2 6.72 -46.66 -24.69
C HIS A 2 6.86 -45.12 -24.66
N PRO A 3 8.09 -44.57 -24.65
CA PRO A 3 8.28 -43.14 -24.78
C PRO A 3 7.72 -42.68 -26.14
N LEU A 4 7.03 -41.55 -26.16
CA LEU A 4 6.58 -40.91 -27.39
C LEU A 4 7.81 -40.61 -28.27
N SER A 5 7.70 -40.86 -29.58
CA SER A 5 8.73 -40.42 -30.52
C SER A 5 8.77 -38.89 -30.59
N ASP A 6 9.94 -38.32 -30.90
CA ASP A 6 10.12 -36.87 -31.09
C ASP A 6 9.07 -36.30 -32.07
N ALA A 7 8.80 -37.01 -33.18
CA ALA A 7 7.78 -36.61 -34.16
C ALA A 7 6.35 -36.61 -33.59
N SER A 8 6.00 -37.62 -32.78
CA SER A 8 4.69 -37.68 -32.12
C SER A 8 4.52 -36.56 -31.10
N LEU A 9 5.58 -36.21 -30.37
CA LEU A 9 5.57 -35.12 -29.42
C LEU A 9 5.38 -33.77 -30.12
N VAL A 10 6.15 -33.50 -31.17
CA VAL A 10 6.01 -32.25 -31.96
C VAL A 10 4.61 -32.14 -32.55
N SER A 11 4.06 -33.23 -33.10
CA SER A 11 2.69 -33.25 -33.61
C SER A 11 1.65 -32.96 -32.53
N PHE A 12 1.86 -33.45 -31.30
CA PHE A 12 1.00 -33.14 -30.16
C PHE A 12 1.06 -31.65 -29.80
N CYS A 13 2.26 -31.06 -29.70
CA CYS A 13 2.44 -29.64 -29.42
C CYS A 13 1.76 -28.76 -30.47
N HIS A 14 1.92 -29.07 -31.75
CA HIS A 14 1.25 -28.36 -32.85
C HIS A 14 -0.28 -28.39 -32.73
N ALA A 15 -0.84 -29.57 -32.46
CA ALA A 15 -2.28 -29.71 -32.29
C ALA A 15 -2.78 -28.92 -31.08
N ALA A 16 -2.06 -28.99 -29.95
CA ALA A 16 -2.42 -28.30 -28.73
C ALA A 16 -2.41 -26.76 -28.89
N TRP A 17 -1.34 -26.19 -29.44
CA TRP A 17 -1.26 -24.74 -29.72
C TRP A 17 -2.35 -24.26 -30.65
N THR A 18 -2.73 -25.08 -31.64
CA THR A 18 -3.82 -24.75 -32.56
C THR A 18 -5.17 -24.67 -31.84
N GLU A 19 -5.44 -25.54 -30.87
CA GLU A 19 -6.66 -25.46 -30.05
C GLU A 19 -6.64 -24.26 -29.09
N ILE A 20 -5.48 -23.92 -28.52
CA ILE A 20 -5.33 -22.76 -27.63
C ILE A 20 -5.53 -21.45 -28.40
N GLU A 21 -4.97 -21.34 -29.59
CA GLU A 21 -5.14 -20.17 -30.46
C GLU A 21 -6.61 -19.93 -30.81
N ARG A 22 -7.39 -20.98 -31.06
CA ARG A 22 -8.84 -20.85 -31.32
C ARG A 22 -9.61 -20.23 -30.17
N VAL A 23 -9.11 -20.33 -28.93
CA VAL A 23 -9.75 -19.77 -27.74
C VAL A 23 -9.46 -18.26 -27.61
N VAL A 24 -8.32 -17.78 -28.11
CA VAL A 24 -7.94 -16.35 -28.02
C VAL A 24 -8.32 -15.53 -29.24
N LEU A 25 -8.54 -16.17 -30.40
CA LEU A 25 -8.86 -15.47 -31.64
C LEU A 25 -10.27 -14.85 -31.62
N PRO A 26 -10.44 -13.60 -32.09
CA PRO A 26 -11.74 -12.95 -32.16
C PRO A 26 -12.70 -13.65 -33.15
N PRO A 27 -14.02 -13.62 -32.88
CA PRO A 27 -15.03 -14.14 -33.80
C PRO A 27 -15.23 -13.20 -35.00
N ALA A 28 -14.33 -13.25 -35.99
CA ALA A 28 -14.62 -13.26 -37.44
C ALA A 28 -13.40 -12.91 -38.30
N LYS A 29 -12.85 -13.95 -38.95
CA LYS A 29 -12.37 -14.01 -40.35
C LYS A 29 -11.83 -15.41 -40.71
N SER A 30 -11.96 -16.41 -39.84
CA SER A 30 -11.74 -17.81 -40.22
C SER A 30 -13.01 -18.36 -40.89
N LYS A 31 -12.88 -18.86 -42.12
CA LYS A 31 -13.92 -19.59 -42.87
C LYS A 31 -14.29 -20.95 -42.24
N ALA A 32 -13.92 -21.19 -40.98
CA ALA A 32 -14.16 -22.42 -40.27
C ALA A 32 -15.00 -22.12 -39.04
N CYS A 33 -16.32 -22.29 -39.20
CA CYS A 33 -17.26 -22.39 -38.09
C CYS A 33 -16.95 -23.67 -37.31
N THR A 34 -15.96 -23.63 -36.43
CA THR A 34 -15.73 -24.66 -35.43
C THR A 34 -15.69 -23.97 -34.09
N VAL A 35 -16.77 -24.15 -33.31
CA VAL A 35 -16.84 -23.76 -31.91
C VAL A 35 -15.58 -24.26 -31.19
N PRO A 36 -14.91 -23.44 -30.36
CA PRO A 36 -13.75 -23.90 -29.61
C PRO A 36 -14.14 -25.13 -28.81
N LYS A 37 -13.44 -26.26 -29.02
CA LYS A 37 -13.66 -27.49 -28.24
C LYS A 37 -13.14 -27.37 -26.81
N LEU A 38 -12.31 -26.37 -26.55
CA LEU A 38 -11.59 -26.14 -25.31
C LEU A 38 -12.13 -24.89 -24.63
N SER A 39 -12.41 -24.96 -23.33
CA SER A 39 -12.77 -23.78 -22.55
C SER A 39 -11.54 -22.90 -22.29
N PRO A 40 -11.70 -21.61 -21.99
CA PRO A 40 -10.61 -20.72 -21.59
C PRO A 40 -9.75 -21.25 -20.43
N GLY A 41 -10.35 -21.82 -19.39
CA GLY A 41 -9.59 -22.48 -18.33
C GLY A 41 -8.86 -23.75 -18.80
N GLY A 42 -9.46 -24.48 -19.75
CA GLY A 42 -8.82 -25.63 -20.39
C GLY A 42 -7.62 -25.23 -21.26
N ALA A 43 -7.66 -24.06 -21.91
CA ALA A 43 -6.55 -23.52 -22.68
C ALA A 43 -5.34 -23.21 -21.79
N VAL A 44 -5.56 -22.58 -20.62
CA VAL A 44 -4.50 -22.34 -19.63
C VAL A 44 -3.87 -23.65 -19.17
N PHE A 45 -4.69 -24.66 -18.85
CA PHE A 45 -4.18 -25.97 -18.43
C PHE A 45 -3.38 -26.67 -19.54
N LEU A 46 -3.87 -26.63 -20.77
CA LEU A 46 -3.19 -27.25 -21.91
C LEU A 46 -1.87 -26.54 -22.24
N GLU A 47 -1.83 -25.21 -22.14
CA GLU A 47 -0.61 -24.41 -22.30
C GLU A 47 0.45 -24.83 -21.28
N GLN A 48 0.04 -24.92 -20.01
CA GLN A 48 0.92 -25.36 -18.92
C GLN A 48 1.46 -26.78 -19.17
N LEU A 49 0.60 -27.70 -19.62
CA LEU A 49 0.98 -29.08 -19.91
C LEU A 49 1.99 -29.14 -21.05
N VAL A 50 1.73 -28.46 -22.18
CA VAL A 50 2.59 -28.49 -23.36
C VAL A 50 3.98 -27.95 -23.05
N LEU A 51 4.06 -26.81 -22.34
CA LEU A 51 5.34 -26.22 -21.94
C LEU A 51 6.11 -27.10 -20.94
N GLN A 52 5.41 -27.78 -20.02
CA GLN A 52 6.04 -28.74 -19.10
C GLN A 52 6.58 -29.98 -19.81
N VAL A 53 5.88 -30.50 -20.83
CA VAL A 53 6.35 -31.64 -21.61
C VAL A 53 7.54 -31.23 -22.47
N LEU A 54 7.48 -30.07 -23.12
CA LEU A 54 8.61 -29.52 -23.90
C LEU A 54 9.85 -29.26 -23.05
N GLY A 55 9.69 -28.75 -21.82
CA GLY A 55 10.80 -28.54 -20.89
C GLY A 55 11.49 -29.84 -20.42
N LYS A 56 10.88 -31.01 -20.66
CA LYS A 56 11.46 -32.33 -20.38
C LYS A 56 11.85 -33.10 -21.65
N ALA A 57 11.66 -32.50 -22.83
CA ALA A 57 11.90 -33.12 -24.12
C ALA A 57 13.39 -33.15 -24.47
N SER A 58 13.75 -33.96 -25.48
CA SER A 58 15.08 -33.94 -26.08
C SER A 58 15.36 -32.57 -26.74
N PRO A 59 16.63 -32.12 -26.81
CA PRO A 59 16.99 -30.90 -27.52
C PRO A 59 16.54 -30.90 -29.00
N SER A 60 16.57 -32.06 -29.66
CA SER A 60 16.07 -32.26 -31.02
C SER A 60 14.57 -31.95 -31.16
N SER A 61 13.75 -32.42 -30.21
CA SER A 61 12.31 -32.12 -30.19
C SER A 61 12.04 -30.64 -29.97
N LEU A 62 12.82 -29.99 -29.10
CA LEU A 62 12.71 -28.56 -28.82
C LEU A 62 13.02 -27.74 -30.08
N GLU A 63 14.09 -28.07 -30.79
CA GLU A 63 14.50 -27.40 -32.02
C GLU A 63 13.45 -27.56 -33.12
N MET A 64 12.91 -28.78 -33.30
CA MET A 64 11.83 -29.04 -34.27
C MET A 64 10.54 -28.26 -33.97
N ALA A 65 10.25 -28.00 -32.69
CA ALA A 65 9.04 -27.29 -32.26
C ALA A 65 9.24 -25.77 -32.11
N ALA A 66 10.48 -25.28 -32.15
CA ALA A 66 10.83 -23.92 -31.76
C ALA A 66 10.07 -22.86 -32.58
N ASP A 67 10.12 -22.93 -33.91
CA ASP A 67 9.52 -21.90 -34.75
C ASP A 67 7.99 -21.83 -34.58
N ARG A 68 7.34 -22.98 -34.39
CA ARG A 68 5.90 -23.03 -34.10
C ARG A 68 5.57 -22.48 -32.71
N LEU A 69 6.39 -22.77 -31.70
CA LEU A 69 6.24 -22.24 -30.34
C LEU A 69 6.33 -20.70 -30.33
N TRP A 70 7.31 -20.14 -31.04
CA TRP A 70 7.47 -18.67 -31.10
C TRP A 70 6.34 -18.00 -31.89
N SER A 71 5.89 -18.63 -32.98
CA SER A 71 4.69 -18.17 -33.71
C SER A 71 3.43 -18.25 -32.84
N HIS A 72 3.28 -19.30 -32.04
CA HIS A 72 2.19 -19.43 -31.07
C HIS A 72 2.21 -18.29 -30.04
N ALA A 73 3.38 -18.04 -29.46
CA ALA A 73 3.56 -17.01 -28.44
C ALA A 73 3.20 -15.61 -28.97
N ASP A 74 3.58 -15.32 -30.21
CA ASP A 74 3.22 -14.07 -30.89
C ASP A 74 1.70 -13.91 -31.06
N VAL A 75 1.00 -14.98 -31.47
CA VAL A 75 -0.47 -14.98 -31.62
C VAL A 75 -1.17 -14.76 -30.28
N VAL A 76 -0.76 -15.48 -29.23
CA VAL A 76 -1.37 -15.36 -27.90
C VAL A 76 -1.19 -13.96 -27.34
N LEU A 77 0.03 -13.39 -27.40
CA LEU A 77 0.29 -12.04 -26.91
C LEU A 77 -0.48 -10.97 -27.71
N SER A 78 -0.53 -11.10 -29.04
CA SER A 78 -1.25 -10.18 -29.92
C SER A 78 -2.77 -10.21 -29.68
N CYS A 79 -3.34 -11.38 -29.42
CA CYS A 79 -4.79 -11.54 -29.24
C CYS A 79 -5.25 -11.24 -27.81
N ALA A 80 -4.39 -11.49 -26.81
CA ALA A 80 -4.72 -11.21 -25.42
C ALA A 80 -4.75 -9.70 -25.10
N ASP A 81 -3.94 -8.88 -25.78
CA ASP A 81 -3.84 -7.44 -25.49
C ASP A 81 -5.13 -6.64 -25.68
N PRO A 82 -5.85 -6.73 -26.83
CA PRO A 82 -7.12 -6.05 -26.99
C PRO A 82 -8.16 -6.50 -25.96
N PHE A 83 -8.12 -7.77 -25.55
CA PHE A 83 -9.03 -8.32 -24.55
C PHE A 83 -8.72 -7.79 -23.13
N ILE A 84 -7.45 -7.81 -22.71
CA ILE A 84 -7.01 -7.29 -21.41
C ILE A 84 -7.31 -5.79 -21.27
N ARG A 85 -7.25 -5.04 -22.37
CA ARG A 85 -7.58 -3.61 -22.42
C ARG A 85 -9.09 -3.33 -22.48
N GLY A 86 -9.93 -4.37 -22.59
CA GLY A 86 -11.38 -4.24 -22.72
C GLY A 86 -11.88 -3.81 -24.10
N ASN A 87 -10.99 -3.81 -25.10
CA ASN A 87 -11.27 -3.39 -26.48
C ASN A 87 -11.85 -4.52 -27.36
N LEU A 88 -11.85 -5.76 -26.86
CA LEU A 88 -12.34 -6.93 -27.57
C LEU A 88 -13.07 -7.86 -26.59
N GLN A 89 -14.23 -8.36 -26.98
CA GLN A 89 -14.92 -9.42 -26.25
C GLN A 89 -14.76 -10.74 -27.00
N VAL A 90 -14.17 -11.72 -26.32
CA VAL A 90 -14.08 -13.10 -26.80
C VAL A 90 -15.05 -13.94 -26.00
N GLN A 91 -15.83 -14.79 -26.68
CA GLN A 91 -16.89 -15.58 -26.05
C GLN A 91 -16.31 -16.47 -24.94
N ASP A 92 -16.93 -16.42 -23.75
CA ASP A 92 -16.57 -17.17 -22.54
C ASP A 92 -15.16 -16.90 -21.96
N MET A 93 -14.34 -16.06 -22.59
CA MET A 93 -13.04 -15.64 -22.06
C MET A 93 -13.24 -14.62 -20.94
N ALA A 94 -12.81 -14.97 -19.73
CA ALA A 94 -12.74 -14.06 -18.59
C ALA A 94 -11.38 -13.37 -18.53
N PHE A 95 -11.34 -12.16 -17.96
CA PHE A 95 -10.11 -11.38 -17.76
C PHE A 95 -9.00 -12.20 -17.11
N GLU A 96 -9.36 -12.95 -16.06
CA GLU A 96 -8.45 -13.80 -15.30
C GLU A 96 -7.81 -14.89 -16.17
N ASN A 97 -8.59 -15.52 -17.06
CA ASN A 97 -8.09 -16.60 -17.91
C ASN A 97 -7.07 -16.09 -18.93
N ALA A 98 -7.29 -14.92 -19.52
CA ALA A 98 -6.33 -14.30 -20.43
C ALA A 98 -5.02 -13.92 -19.71
N VAL A 99 -5.13 -13.37 -18.50
CA VAL A 99 -3.96 -13.06 -17.65
C VAL A 99 -3.17 -14.33 -17.32
N PHE A 100 -3.85 -15.41 -16.90
CA PHE A 100 -3.19 -16.67 -16.57
C PHE A 100 -2.57 -17.35 -17.79
N LEU A 101 -3.18 -17.23 -18.96
CA LEU A 101 -2.62 -17.78 -20.20
C LEU A 101 -1.30 -17.08 -20.56
N VAL A 102 -1.26 -15.74 -20.50
CA VAL A 102 -0.04 -14.96 -20.76
C VAL A 102 1.04 -15.26 -19.71
N ASP A 103 0.68 -15.35 -18.43
CA ASP A 103 1.61 -15.70 -17.35
C ASP A 103 2.24 -17.08 -17.54
N THR A 104 1.41 -18.07 -17.89
CA THR A 104 1.84 -19.46 -18.13
C THR A 104 2.78 -19.54 -19.33
N LEU A 105 2.44 -18.88 -20.44
CA LEU A 105 3.27 -18.82 -21.63
C LEU A 105 4.64 -18.19 -21.35
N VAL A 106 4.68 -16.99 -20.75
CA VAL A 106 5.94 -16.30 -20.48
C VAL A 106 6.80 -17.10 -19.49
N THR A 107 6.18 -17.65 -18.44
CA THR A 107 6.90 -18.49 -17.46
C THR A 107 7.41 -19.79 -18.06
N GLY A 108 6.70 -20.40 -19.00
CA GLY A 108 7.22 -21.57 -19.70
C GLY A 108 8.38 -21.19 -20.63
N LEU A 109 8.26 -20.11 -21.40
CA LEU A 109 9.34 -19.65 -22.27
C LEU A 109 10.63 -19.28 -21.51
N THR A 110 10.52 -18.72 -20.29
CA THR A 110 11.71 -18.49 -19.44
C THR A 110 12.37 -19.81 -19.02
N THR A 111 11.59 -20.84 -18.73
CA THR A 111 12.13 -22.16 -18.34
C THR A 111 12.81 -22.90 -19.48
N LEU A 112 12.49 -22.59 -20.75
CA LEU A 112 13.11 -23.19 -21.93
C LEU A 112 14.47 -22.58 -22.31
N GLY A 113 14.92 -21.50 -21.64
CA GLY A 113 16.30 -20.99 -21.73
C GLY A 113 16.64 -20.13 -22.95
N GLU A 114 15.71 -19.86 -23.86
CA GLU A 114 15.92 -19.06 -25.08
C GLU A 114 15.78 -17.55 -24.84
N SER A 115 16.61 -17.00 -23.95
CA SER A 115 16.45 -15.64 -23.42
C SER A 115 16.56 -14.53 -24.47
N LYS A 116 17.28 -14.75 -25.59
CA LYS A 116 17.39 -13.75 -26.68
C LYS A 116 16.09 -13.60 -27.46
N ARG A 117 15.50 -14.71 -27.92
CA ARG A 117 14.21 -14.72 -28.62
C ARG A 117 13.10 -14.22 -27.72
N LEU A 118 13.13 -14.60 -26.43
CA LEU A 118 12.19 -14.07 -25.43
C LEU A 118 12.30 -12.55 -25.30
N GLY A 119 13.51 -12.01 -25.16
CA GLY A 119 13.73 -10.56 -25.07
C GLY A 119 13.15 -9.79 -26.25
N LEU A 120 13.34 -10.28 -27.48
CA LEU A 120 12.79 -9.67 -28.69
C LEU A 120 11.26 -9.74 -28.73
N LEU A 121 10.67 -10.90 -28.38
CA LEU A 121 9.22 -11.07 -28.33
C LEU A 121 8.59 -10.10 -27.31
N LEU A 122 9.18 -9.99 -26.11
CA LEU A 122 8.68 -9.08 -25.08
C LEU A 122 8.89 -7.60 -25.45
N GLN A 123 9.89 -7.27 -26.27
CA GLN A 123 10.07 -5.92 -26.80
C GLN A 123 8.99 -5.56 -27.83
N LEU A 124 8.65 -6.48 -28.75
CA LEU A 124 7.53 -6.28 -29.68
C LEU A 124 6.20 -6.09 -28.93
N HIS A 125 5.96 -6.93 -27.93
CA HIS A 125 4.71 -6.95 -27.15
C HIS A 125 4.78 -6.16 -25.85
N HIS A 126 5.68 -5.17 -25.75
CA HIS A 126 5.88 -4.39 -24.53
C HIS A 126 4.59 -3.73 -24.01
N HIS A 127 3.69 -3.34 -24.92
CA HIS A 127 2.40 -2.74 -24.59
C HIS A 127 1.47 -3.69 -23.81
N VAL A 128 1.54 -5.00 -24.05
CA VAL A 128 0.75 -6.04 -23.34
C VAL A 128 1.27 -6.25 -21.92
N LEU A 129 2.58 -6.09 -21.75
CA LEU A 129 3.33 -6.41 -20.54
C LEU A 129 3.46 -5.22 -19.56
N ILE A 130 2.96 -4.04 -19.95
CA ILE A 130 3.04 -2.77 -19.21
C ILE A 130 1.68 -2.41 -18.54
N GLY A 131 0.72 -3.34 -18.54
CA GLY A 131 -0.64 -3.16 -17.98
C GLY A 131 -0.96 -4.01 -16.73
N PRO A 132 -2.22 -4.47 -16.56
CA PRO A 132 -2.65 -5.27 -15.40
C PRO A 132 -1.91 -6.61 -15.23
N VAL A 133 -1.35 -7.15 -16.31
CA VAL A 133 -0.66 -8.45 -16.37
C VAL A 133 0.79 -8.37 -15.91
N THR A 134 1.34 -7.15 -15.81
CA THR A 134 2.74 -6.85 -15.49
C THR A 134 3.24 -7.59 -14.25
N HIS A 135 2.45 -7.64 -13.18
CA HIS A 135 2.87 -8.26 -11.92
C HIS A 135 2.96 -9.80 -12.03
N ALA A 136 2.13 -10.44 -12.86
CA ALA A 136 2.20 -11.88 -13.09
C ALA A 136 3.45 -12.23 -13.91
N VAL A 137 3.61 -11.56 -15.05
CA VAL A 137 4.77 -11.68 -15.96
C VAL A 137 6.10 -11.45 -15.25
N LEU A 138 6.20 -10.42 -14.40
CA LEU A 138 7.43 -10.14 -13.65
C LEU A 138 7.84 -11.27 -12.70
N ARG A 139 6.89 -12.04 -12.15
CA ARG A 139 7.20 -13.14 -11.24
C ARG A 139 8.01 -14.23 -11.92
N GLY A 140 7.73 -14.49 -13.21
CA GLY A 140 8.50 -15.40 -14.04
C GLY A 140 9.88 -14.84 -14.44
N LEU A 141 9.97 -13.53 -14.69
CA LEU A 141 11.20 -12.85 -15.13
C LEU A 141 12.21 -12.58 -14.00
N VAL A 142 11.76 -12.39 -12.76
CA VAL A 142 12.62 -12.10 -11.59
C VAL A 142 13.59 -13.26 -11.26
N ASN A 143 13.32 -14.46 -11.75
CA ASN A 143 14.19 -15.62 -11.58
C ASN A 143 15.20 -15.80 -12.74
N MET A 144 15.21 -14.93 -13.75
CA MET A 144 16.20 -14.99 -14.82
C MET A 144 17.54 -14.35 -14.41
N PRO A 145 18.68 -14.89 -14.89
CA PRO A 145 19.97 -14.31 -14.60
C PRO A 145 20.12 -12.88 -15.16
N PRO A 146 20.71 -11.92 -14.41
CA PRO A 146 20.70 -10.48 -14.73
C PRO A 146 21.59 -10.06 -15.90
N HIS A 147 22.21 -10.98 -16.64
CA HIS A 147 23.25 -10.70 -17.64
C HIS A 147 22.75 -10.46 -19.08
N MET A 148 21.47 -10.13 -19.27
CA MET A 148 20.92 -9.83 -20.60
C MET A 148 20.36 -8.41 -20.63
N GLU A 149 21.02 -7.51 -21.38
CA GLU A 149 20.65 -6.09 -21.53
C GLU A 149 19.17 -5.90 -21.91
N HIS A 150 18.61 -6.82 -22.70
CA HIS A 150 17.22 -6.74 -23.16
C HIS A 150 16.20 -7.07 -22.04
N VAL A 151 16.53 -7.97 -21.12
CA VAL A 151 15.68 -8.30 -19.96
C VAL A 151 15.78 -7.19 -18.91
N HIS A 152 16.98 -6.64 -18.71
CA HIS A 152 17.19 -5.48 -17.84
C HIS A 152 16.40 -4.27 -18.31
N TRP A 153 16.36 -4.01 -19.63
CA TRP A 153 15.57 -2.94 -20.20
C TRP A 153 14.06 -3.12 -19.96
N VAL A 154 13.51 -4.33 -20.15
CA VAL A 154 12.09 -4.60 -19.87
C VAL A 154 11.79 -4.41 -18.38
N ILE A 155 12.63 -4.95 -17.49
CA ILE A 155 12.48 -4.79 -16.04
C ILE A 155 12.57 -3.31 -15.63
N GLN A 156 13.53 -2.56 -16.17
CA GLN A 156 13.72 -1.14 -15.87
C GLN A 156 12.57 -0.28 -16.39
N ARG A 157 12.07 -0.55 -17.61
CA ARG A 157 10.93 0.17 -18.20
C ARG A 157 9.64 -0.18 -17.49
N VAL A 158 9.47 -1.42 -17.06
CA VAL A 158 8.36 -1.85 -16.20
C VAL A 158 8.45 -1.20 -14.82
N HIS A 159 9.64 -1.07 -14.20
CA HIS A 159 9.80 -0.34 -12.95
C HIS A 159 9.55 1.17 -13.11
N GLN A 160 9.98 1.77 -14.21
CA GLN A 160 9.69 3.17 -14.54
C GLN A 160 8.20 3.39 -14.78
N HIS A 161 7.53 2.45 -15.47
CA HIS A 161 6.09 2.52 -15.69
C HIS A 161 5.29 2.12 -14.46
N GLN A 162 5.80 1.25 -13.58
CA GLN A 162 5.24 1.04 -12.23
C GLN A 162 5.43 2.26 -11.36
N ALA A 163 6.52 3.01 -11.49
CA ALA A 163 6.71 4.28 -10.79
C ALA A 163 5.77 5.37 -11.35
N ALA A 164 5.60 5.43 -12.68
CA ALA A 164 4.67 6.33 -13.35
C ALA A 164 3.20 5.97 -13.04
N GLN A 165 2.82 4.70 -13.13
CA GLN A 165 1.53 4.17 -12.68
C GLN A 165 1.42 4.19 -11.16
N SER A 166 2.48 4.20 -10.35
CA SER A 166 2.35 4.44 -8.91
C SER A 166 2.06 5.90 -8.64
N ALA A 167 2.61 6.84 -9.41
CA ALA A 167 2.28 8.26 -9.34
C ALA A 167 0.87 8.54 -9.89
N GLU A 168 0.51 7.95 -11.02
CA GLU A 168 -0.77 8.10 -11.72
C GLU A 168 -1.88 7.26 -11.05
N SER A 169 -1.56 6.10 -10.46
CA SER A 169 -2.46 5.32 -9.61
C SER A 169 -2.50 5.79 -8.15
N LEU A 170 -1.53 6.56 -7.64
CA LEU A 170 -1.78 7.35 -6.42
C LEU A 170 -2.81 8.46 -6.70
N ALA A 171 -2.87 8.96 -7.95
CA ALA A 171 -3.90 9.89 -8.39
C ALA A 171 -5.23 9.21 -8.77
N LEU A 172 -5.22 7.94 -9.22
CA LEU A 172 -6.41 7.20 -9.73
C LEU A 172 -6.94 6.07 -8.83
N ARG A 173 -6.17 5.52 -7.87
CA ARG A 173 -6.60 4.45 -6.92
C ARG A 173 -6.99 5.03 -5.57
N ASP A 174 -7.80 6.08 -5.60
CA ASP A 174 -8.62 6.41 -4.46
C ASP A 174 -9.98 5.76 -4.69
N GLU A 175 -10.23 4.60 -4.05
CA GLU A 175 -11.51 3.87 -4.17
C GLU A 175 -12.73 4.68 -3.64
N SER A 176 -12.50 5.90 -3.15
CA SER A 176 -13.45 7.00 -3.11
C SER A 176 -13.38 7.78 -4.41
N GLY A 177 -14.28 7.53 -5.36
CA GLY A 177 -14.41 8.24 -6.65
C GLY A 177 -14.72 9.75 -6.57
N GLY A 178 -14.21 10.46 -5.57
CA GLY A 178 -14.11 11.91 -5.55
C GLY A 178 -12.69 12.32 -5.86
N VAL A 179 -12.47 13.00 -6.99
CA VAL A 179 -11.24 13.77 -7.21
C VAL A 179 -11.22 14.86 -6.14
N TRP A 180 -10.46 14.65 -5.07
CA TRP A 180 -10.23 15.67 -4.05
C TRP A 180 -9.25 16.70 -4.61
N CYS A 181 -9.72 17.55 -5.52
CA CYS A 181 -8.95 18.65 -6.15
C CYS A 181 -8.41 19.68 -5.15
N VAL A 182 -8.82 19.60 -3.87
CA VAL A 182 -8.29 20.42 -2.77
C VAL A 182 -7.10 19.76 -2.05
N HIS A 183 -6.91 18.45 -2.20
CA HIS A 183 -5.75 17.74 -1.63
C HIS A 183 -4.46 18.29 -2.29
N GLU A 184 -3.44 18.60 -1.49
CA GLU A 184 -2.17 19.20 -1.94
C GLU A 184 -2.26 20.61 -2.56
N THR A 185 -3.35 21.33 -2.33
CA THR A 185 -3.48 22.76 -2.70
C THR A 185 -3.20 23.71 -1.53
N GLU A 186 -3.09 25.00 -1.81
CA GLU A 186 -2.94 26.04 -0.77
C GLU A 186 -4.26 26.42 -0.07
N ILE A 187 -5.38 25.83 -0.50
CA ILE A 187 -6.71 26.19 -0.03
C ILE A 187 -6.89 25.70 1.42
N ARG A 188 -7.10 26.65 2.33
CA ARG A 188 -7.40 26.38 3.74
C ARG A 188 -8.90 26.51 4.02
N MET A 189 -9.44 25.61 4.83
CA MET A 189 -10.86 25.59 5.17
C MET A 189 -11.14 25.37 6.67
N THR A 190 -12.36 25.67 7.08
CA THR A 190 -12.90 25.38 8.42
C THR A 190 -13.43 23.94 8.51
N ALA A 191 -13.66 23.43 9.72
CA ALA A 191 -14.25 22.11 9.89
C ALA A 191 -15.66 22.02 9.28
N ALA A 192 -16.43 23.12 9.30
CA ALA A 192 -17.77 23.16 8.71
C ALA A 192 -17.71 23.04 7.18
N GLN A 193 -16.82 23.80 6.53
CA GLN A 193 -16.61 23.72 5.07
C GLN A 193 -16.10 22.34 4.65
N ALA A 194 -15.19 21.75 5.44
CA ALA A 194 -14.70 20.39 5.23
C ALA A 194 -15.83 19.34 5.26
N ILE A 195 -16.76 19.45 6.21
CA ILE A 195 -17.91 18.53 6.30
C ILE A 195 -18.79 18.66 5.05
N VAL A 196 -19.13 19.88 4.65
CA VAL A 196 -19.94 20.13 3.45
C VAL A 196 -19.27 19.56 2.20
N LEU A 197 -17.95 19.70 2.09
CA LEU A 197 -17.18 19.14 0.97
C LEU A 197 -17.22 17.61 0.98
N MET A 198 -17.02 16.97 2.14
CA MET A 198 -17.13 15.52 2.30
C MET A 198 -18.53 14.98 2.00
N GLU A 199 -19.57 15.71 2.38
CA GLU A 199 -20.96 15.38 2.05
C GLU A 199 -21.19 15.48 0.53
N SER A 200 -20.71 16.55 -0.10
CA SER A 200 -20.85 16.79 -1.55
C SER A 200 -20.11 15.74 -2.38
N CYS A 201 -18.99 15.22 -1.89
CA CYS A 201 -18.22 14.15 -2.54
C CYS A 201 -18.77 12.73 -2.26
N GLY A 202 -19.80 12.58 -1.43
CA GLY A 202 -20.35 11.27 -1.07
C GLY A 202 -19.45 10.42 -0.14
N ASP A 203 -18.44 11.02 0.47
CA ASP A 203 -17.43 10.30 1.27
C ASP A 203 -17.77 10.22 2.76
N MET A 204 -19.00 10.62 3.14
CA MET A 204 -19.50 10.50 4.50
C MET A 204 -19.92 9.06 4.88
N HIS A 205 -19.85 8.09 3.96
CA HIS A 205 -20.11 6.69 4.28
C HIS A 205 -19.00 6.07 5.16
N GLU A 206 -19.38 5.16 6.07
CA GLU A 206 -18.51 4.54 7.10
C GLU A 206 -17.22 3.93 6.52
N THR A 207 -17.27 3.39 5.30
CA THR A 207 -16.12 2.78 4.62
C THR A 207 -15.10 3.80 4.10
N LYS A 208 -15.51 5.03 3.78
CA LYS A 208 -14.69 6.04 3.08
C LYS A 208 -14.33 7.23 3.97
N ARG A 209 -15.14 7.50 4.99
CA ARG A 209 -15.04 8.67 5.86
C ARG A 209 -13.67 8.86 6.49
N VAL A 210 -13.04 7.78 6.99
CA VAL A 210 -11.68 7.85 7.58
C VAL A 210 -10.66 8.31 6.55
N GLY A 211 -10.77 7.84 5.31
CA GLY A 211 -9.88 8.22 4.22
C GLY A 211 -10.07 9.67 3.79
N ALA A 212 -11.31 10.12 3.67
CA ALA A 212 -11.60 11.51 3.35
C ALA A 212 -11.13 12.49 4.45
N VAL A 213 -11.35 12.16 5.73
CA VAL A 213 -10.81 12.97 6.85
C VAL A 213 -9.28 13.04 6.78
N ALA A 214 -8.59 11.94 6.47
CA ALA A 214 -7.13 11.93 6.34
C ALA A 214 -6.62 12.90 5.26
N LYS A 215 -7.36 13.06 4.15
CA LYS A 215 -7.02 13.98 3.06
C LYS A 215 -7.32 15.44 3.37
N VAL A 216 -8.42 15.70 4.08
CA VAL A 216 -8.87 17.08 4.36
C VAL A 216 -8.13 17.69 5.55
N LEU A 217 -7.66 16.86 6.50
CA LEU A 217 -7.01 17.33 7.73
C LEU A 217 -5.84 18.31 7.51
N PRO A 218 -4.89 18.08 6.56
CA PRO A 218 -3.81 19.03 6.28
C PRO A 218 -4.29 20.42 5.82
N GLN A 219 -5.49 20.49 5.22
CA GLN A 219 -6.09 21.71 4.67
C GLN A 219 -6.91 22.52 5.67
N LEU A 220 -6.93 22.11 6.94
CA LEU A 220 -7.65 22.89 7.94
C LEU A 220 -6.85 24.10 8.39
N THR A 221 -7.57 25.19 8.60
CA THR A 221 -7.04 26.50 9.01
C THR A 221 -6.35 26.46 10.37
N SER A 222 -6.80 25.61 11.29
CA SER A 222 -6.22 25.51 12.62
C SER A 222 -6.33 24.10 13.22
N VAL A 223 -5.49 23.84 14.22
CA VAL A 223 -5.55 22.64 15.07
C VAL A 223 -6.93 22.47 15.71
N LYS A 224 -7.57 23.57 16.10
CA LYS A 224 -8.90 23.54 16.74
C LYS A 224 -9.95 23.03 15.75
N GLU A 225 -9.90 23.51 14.51
CA GLU A 225 -10.76 23.02 13.43
C GLU A 225 -10.48 21.54 13.13
N ALA A 226 -9.23 21.11 13.10
CA ALA A 226 -8.86 19.70 12.96
C ALA A 226 -9.44 18.81 14.05
N GLN A 227 -9.33 19.23 15.31
CA GLN A 227 -9.94 18.52 16.42
C GLN A 227 -11.46 18.51 16.35
N ASN A 228 -12.09 19.61 15.91
CA ASN A 228 -13.54 19.71 15.75
C ASN A 228 -14.05 18.76 14.66
N LEU A 229 -13.38 18.72 13.50
CA LEU A 229 -13.72 17.82 12.40
C LEU A 229 -13.67 16.36 12.86
N VAL A 230 -12.55 15.94 13.43
CA VAL A 230 -12.35 14.56 13.92
C VAL A 230 -13.36 14.21 15.01
N LYS A 231 -13.68 15.15 15.91
CA LYS A 231 -14.65 14.91 16.98
C LYS A 231 -16.08 14.73 16.47
N ARG A 232 -16.47 15.50 15.44
CA ARG A 232 -17.84 15.50 14.89
C ARG A 232 -18.08 14.37 13.90
N VAL A 233 -17.08 14.05 13.08
CA VAL A 233 -17.23 13.15 11.93
C VAL A 233 -16.87 11.71 12.28
N LEU A 234 -15.84 11.50 13.12
CA LEU A 234 -15.32 10.17 13.43
C LEU A 234 -15.69 9.71 14.85
N SER A 235 -16.09 8.44 14.94
CA SER A 235 -16.20 7.68 16.19
C SER A 235 -14.83 7.40 16.82
N THR A 236 -14.80 6.92 18.07
CA THR A 236 -13.55 6.63 18.78
C THR A 236 -12.70 5.57 18.07
N SER A 237 -13.33 4.54 17.50
CA SER A 237 -12.67 3.48 16.72
C SER A 237 -12.08 4.03 15.42
N GLU A 238 -12.86 4.80 14.67
CA GLU A 238 -12.40 5.42 13.42
C GLU A 238 -11.24 6.41 13.65
N ARG A 239 -11.17 7.08 14.79
CA ARG A 239 -10.02 7.91 15.18
C ARG A 239 -8.75 7.09 15.36
N PHE A 240 -8.86 5.86 15.85
CA PHE A 240 -7.72 4.94 15.93
C PHE A 240 -7.28 4.49 14.54
N SER A 241 -8.23 4.14 13.66
CA SER A 241 -7.94 3.85 12.25
C SER A 241 -7.28 5.02 11.52
N LEU A 242 -7.75 6.24 11.78
CA LEU A 242 -7.13 7.48 11.27
C LEU A 242 -5.69 7.62 11.77
N ARG A 243 -5.43 7.36 13.05
CA ARG A 243 -4.07 7.40 13.62
C ARG A 243 -3.15 6.37 12.97
N ILE A 244 -3.62 5.15 12.71
CA ILE A 244 -2.83 4.13 12.00
C ILE A 244 -2.50 4.62 10.58
N ARG A 245 -3.49 5.20 9.88
CA ARG A 245 -3.32 5.67 8.50
C ARG A 245 -2.38 6.86 8.38
N LEU A 246 -2.47 7.82 9.29
CA LEU A 246 -1.63 9.03 9.28
C LEU A 246 -0.25 8.83 9.92
N GLY A 247 -0.06 7.79 10.72
CA GLY A 247 1.21 7.53 11.39
C GLY A 247 1.67 8.71 12.26
N ALA A 248 2.90 9.16 12.04
CA ALA A 248 3.49 10.28 12.78
C ALA A 248 2.80 11.63 12.50
N LEU A 249 2.22 11.82 11.30
CA LEU A 249 1.55 13.06 10.90
C LEU A 249 0.30 13.36 11.75
N TYR A 250 -0.32 12.34 12.34
CA TYR A 250 -1.50 12.48 13.20
C TYR A 250 -1.29 13.46 14.36
N PHE A 251 -0.12 13.38 15.00
CA PHE A 251 0.21 14.13 16.20
C PHE A 251 0.31 15.65 15.98
N PRO A 252 1.15 16.16 15.06
CA PRO A 252 1.24 17.59 14.81
C PRO A 252 -0.04 18.19 14.24
N LEU A 253 -0.80 17.45 13.40
CA LEU A 253 -2.07 17.94 12.86
C LEU A 253 -3.13 18.18 13.94
N LEU A 254 -3.16 17.34 14.97
CA LEU A 254 -4.12 17.48 16.08
C LEU A 254 -3.58 18.27 17.27
N GLY A 255 -2.40 18.88 17.14
CA GLY A 255 -1.80 19.71 18.18
C GLY A 255 -1.31 18.91 19.39
N LEU A 256 -0.88 17.67 19.16
CA LEU A 256 -0.21 16.83 20.14
C LEU A 256 1.24 16.57 19.73
N PRO A 257 2.05 17.60 19.46
CA PRO A 257 3.36 17.43 18.82
C PRO A 257 4.41 16.78 19.73
N THR A 258 4.27 16.81 21.06
CA THR A 258 5.25 16.21 21.98
C THR A 258 5.28 14.69 21.85
N ASN A 259 6.34 14.15 21.26
CA ASN A 259 6.54 12.71 21.08
C ASN A 259 7.98 12.39 20.68
N HIS A 260 8.33 11.10 20.74
CA HIS A 260 9.47 10.55 20.02
C HIS A 260 9.06 10.24 18.58
N TYR A 261 9.82 10.75 17.62
CA TYR A 261 9.56 10.58 16.19
C TYR A 261 10.69 9.77 15.56
N ALA A 262 10.33 8.71 14.84
CA ALA A 262 11.21 7.94 13.98
C ALA A 262 10.60 7.96 12.57
N LEU A 263 11.10 8.88 11.74
CA LEU A 263 10.55 9.22 10.43
C LEU A 263 11.41 8.62 9.33
N ASP A 264 10.76 8.00 8.35
CA ASP A 264 11.42 7.55 7.13
C ASP A 264 11.19 8.59 6.03
N LEU A 265 12.20 9.40 5.75
CA LEU A 265 12.10 10.51 4.79
C LEU A 265 11.80 10.03 3.37
N SER A 266 11.92 8.73 3.06
CA SER A 266 11.48 8.17 1.78
C SER A 266 9.95 8.22 1.61
N LYS A 267 9.20 8.25 2.71
CA LYS A 267 7.73 8.29 2.72
C LYS A 267 7.23 9.73 2.74
N GLN A 268 6.34 10.06 1.81
CA GLN A 268 5.74 11.40 1.71
C GLN A 268 5.02 11.81 3.01
N ILE A 269 4.32 10.88 3.66
CA ILE A 269 3.57 11.16 4.89
C ILE A 269 4.47 11.56 6.07
N ASP A 270 5.66 10.95 6.15
CA ASP A 270 6.64 11.24 7.19
C ASP A 270 7.34 12.58 6.90
N ARG A 271 7.60 12.89 5.62
CA ARG A 271 8.05 14.23 5.21
C ARG A 271 7.03 15.32 5.55
N GLN A 272 5.75 15.07 5.28
CA GLN A 272 4.66 15.99 5.66
C GLN A 272 4.59 16.16 7.19
N ALA A 273 4.77 15.09 7.96
CA ALA A 273 4.81 15.17 9.43
C ALA A 273 5.95 16.07 9.90
N LEU A 274 7.14 15.91 9.29
CA LEU A 274 8.32 16.70 9.61
C LEU A 274 8.14 18.18 9.25
N ILE A 275 7.59 18.49 8.07
CA ILE A 275 7.27 19.87 7.66
C ILE A 275 6.29 20.50 8.65
N LYS A 276 5.22 19.76 9.02
CA LYS A 276 4.22 20.27 9.95
C LYS A 276 4.81 20.51 11.34
N LEU A 277 5.72 19.64 11.80
CA LEU A 277 6.45 19.85 13.04
C LEU A 277 7.36 21.08 12.97
N ALA A 278 8.04 21.32 11.85
CA ALA A 278 8.87 22.50 11.65
C ALA A 278 8.04 23.80 11.74
N GLU A 279 6.82 23.82 11.17
CA GLU A 279 5.90 24.95 11.31
C GLU A 279 5.54 25.22 12.79
N VAL A 280 5.23 24.15 13.55
CA VAL A 280 4.91 24.25 14.98
C VAL A 280 6.12 24.72 15.77
N ALA A 281 7.31 24.16 15.50
CA ALA A 281 8.56 24.54 16.13
C ALA A 281 8.87 26.02 15.94
N GLN A 282 8.71 26.52 14.71
CA GLN A 282 8.95 27.91 14.39
C GLN A 282 7.97 28.84 15.13
N ALA A 283 6.69 28.49 15.21
CA ALA A 283 5.71 29.27 15.97
C ALA A 283 6.04 29.29 17.47
N GLU A 284 6.41 28.14 18.04
CA GLU A 284 6.79 28.02 19.45
C GLU A 284 8.10 28.75 19.77
N LYS A 285 9.07 28.72 18.86
CA LYS A 285 10.34 29.47 18.95
C LYS A 285 10.09 30.97 19.02
N GLN A 286 9.26 31.51 18.12
CA GLN A 286 8.91 32.93 18.10
C GLN A 286 8.18 33.36 19.39
N PHE A 287 7.23 32.55 19.86
CA PHE A 287 6.56 32.79 21.13
C PHE A 287 7.55 32.78 22.31
N SER A 288 8.47 31.82 22.32
CA SER A 288 9.48 31.66 23.37
C SER A 288 10.38 32.89 23.45
N LYS A 289 10.87 33.39 22.31
CA LYS A 289 11.72 34.59 22.24
C LYS A 289 11.01 35.88 22.64
N SER A 290 9.77 36.08 22.19
CA SER A 290 9.11 37.40 22.25
C SER A 290 8.12 37.56 23.40
N ARG A 291 7.49 36.49 23.86
CA ARG A 291 6.31 36.57 24.74
C ARG A 291 6.38 35.69 25.99
N SER A 292 7.27 34.72 26.04
CA SER A 292 7.27 33.74 27.14
C SER A 292 7.85 34.27 28.44
N GLY A 293 8.75 35.27 28.37
CA GLY A 293 9.54 35.74 29.52
C GLY A 293 10.52 34.69 30.07
N ARG A 294 10.79 33.61 29.33
CA ARG A 294 11.71 32.53 29.70
C ARG A 294 13.03 32.66 28.94
N GLY A 295 14.11 32.19 29.54
CA GLY A 295 15.38 31.98 28.84
C GLY A 295 15.33 30.79 27.87
N ASP A 296 16.38 30.63 27.08
CA ASP A 296 16.53 29.50 26.17
C ASP A 296 16.74 28.19 26.96
N THR A 297 15.86 27.21 26.72
CA THR A 297 15.93 25.86 27.31
C THR A 297 16.14 24.76 26.26
N SER A 298 16.53 25.15 25.05
CA SER A 298 16.87 24.22 23.96
C SER A 298 18.15 23.46 24.27
N GLN A 299 18.30 22.26 23.70
CA GLN A 299 19.48 21.42 23.91
C GLN A 299 20.76 22.08 23.36
N HIS A 300 20.64 22.86 22.28
CA HIS A 300 21.76 23.41 21.52
C HIS A 300 21.86 24.94 21.59
N GLY A 301 21.10 25.60 22.47
CA GLY A 301 21.08 27.07 22.60
C GLY A 301 20.56 27.80 21.35
N ASN A 302 19.69 27.15 20.57
CA ASN A 302 19.15 27.63 19.30
C ASN A 302 17.65 27.95 19.35
N TRP A 303 17.04 27.90 20.53
CA TRP A 303 15.60 28.04 20.80
C TRP A 303 14.71 26.99 20.12
N GLU A 304 15.28 25.94 19.55
CA GLU A 304 14.51 24.85 18.94
C GLU A 304 14.07 23.83 19.98
N ASN A 305 12.92 23.20 19.70
CA ASN A 305 12.30 22.19 20.57
C ASN A 305 12.68 20.75 20.20
N PHE A 306 13.55 20.59 19.21
CA PHE A 306 14.14 19.30 18.82
C PHE A 306 15.22 18.90 19.82
N ARG A 307 15.28 17.59 20.11
CA ARG A 307 16.22 16.98 21.04
C ARG A 307 16.62 15.62 20.52
N ASN A 308 17.79 15.14 20.96
CA ASN A 308 18.29 13.81 20.65
C ASN A 308 18.19 13.47 19.15
N GLU A 309 18.69 14.36 18.29
CA GLU A 309 18.45 14.28 16.85
C GLU A 309 19.50 13.42 16.12
N TRP A 310 19.04 12.43 15.37
CA TRP A 310 19.86 11.48 14.61
C TRP A 310 19.34 11.32 13.19
N LEU A 311 20.22 11.47 12.20
CA LEU A 311 19.93 11.15 10.80
C LEU A 311 20.84 10.00 10.35
N ASP A 312 20.25 8.87 9.99
CA ASP A 312 20.97 7.66 9.56
C ASP A 312 22.09 7.24 10.56
N GLY A 313 21.80 7.38 11.86
CA GLY A 313 22.74 7.05 12.94
C GLY A 313 23.82 8.10 13.21
N LYS A 314 23.76 9.28 12.56
CA LYS A 314 24.65 10.42 12.82
C LYS A 314 23.92 11.53 13.55
N ALA A 315 24.50 12.02 14.65
CA ALA A 315 23.97 13.18 15.36
C ALA A 315 23.88 14.39 14.41
N THR A 316 22.69 14.97 14.28
CA THR A 316 22.40 16.04 13.31
C THR A 316 21.50 17.09 13.93
N ILE A 317 21.90 18.36 13.91
CA ILE A 317 21.08 19.42 14.52
C ILE A 317 19.99 19.86 13.55
N LEU A 318 18.72 19.69 13.95
CA LEU A 318 17.55 20.11 13.18
C LEU A 318 17.37 21.63 13.30
N THR A 319 18.00 22.36 12.38
CA THR A 319 17.91 23.83 12.27
C THR A 319 16.95 24.25 11.16
N SER A 320 16.58 25.54 11.12
CA SER A 320 15.81 26.10 9.99
C SER A 320 16.45 25.83 8.63
N HIS A 321 17.79 25.81 8.55
CA HIS A 321 18.53 25.48 7.34
C HIS A 321 18.33 24.01 6.92
N PHE A 322 18.31 23.08 7.88
CA PHE A 322 18.05 21.65 7.60
C PHE A 322 16.71 21.47 6.85
N PHE A 323 15.68 22.22 7.23
CA PHE A 323 14.37 22.15 6.57
C PHE A 323 14.35 22.75 5.16
N GLN A 324 15.25 23.69 4.85
CA GLN A 324 15.42 24.22 3.49
C GLN A 324 16.09 23.21 2.56
N THR A 325 17.06 22.44 3.08
CA THR A 325 17.81 21.42 2.34
C THR A 325 17.41 20.01 2.76
N MET A 326 16.11 19.79 3.02
CA MET A 326 15.62 18.54 3.60
C MET A 326 15.88 17.34 2.67
N PRO A 327 16.54 16.27 3.16
CA PRO A 327 16.78 15.07 2.38
C PRO A 327 15.47 14.37 1.95
N GLN A 328 15.47 13.78 0.76
CA GLN A 328 14.32 12.99 0.25
C GLN A 328 14.34 11.52 0.72
N LYS A 329 15.41 11.10 1.39
CA LYS A 329 15.63 9.73 1.90
C LYS A 329 16.46 9.81 3.18
N GLY A 330 16.40 8.75 3.98
CA GLY A 330 17.09 8.65 5.26
C GLY A 330 16.13 8.43 6.42
N LYS A 331 16.63 7.86 7.52
CA LYS A 331 15.89 7.66 8.77
C LYS A 331 16.25 8.76 9.74
N LEU A 332 15.26 9.57 10.10
CA LEU A 332 15.42 10.68 11.04
C LEU A 332 14.73 10.33 12.35
N GLU A 333 15.48 10.34 13.45
CA GLU A 333 14.98 10.09 14.80
C GLU A 333 15.24 11.31 15.70
N PHE A 334 14.23 11.74 16.45
CA PHE A 334 14.34 12.86 17.39
C PHE A 334 13.21 12.86 18.40
N ASP A 335 13.42 13.53 19.53
CA ASP A 335 12.38 13.88 20.48
C ASP A 335 11.93 15.32 20.24
N TYR A 336 10.63 15.51 20.06
CA TYR A 336 10.05 16.85 20.02
C TYR A 336 9.36 17.15 21.34
N VAL A 337 9.68 18.30 21.95
CA VAL A 337 9.05 18.75 23.20
C VAL A 337 8.38 20.09 22.98
N SER A 338 7.06 20.10 22.83
CA SER A 338 6.32 21.36 22.71
C SER A 338 6.42 22.19 23.97
N THR A 339 6.50 23.51 23.80
CA THR A 339 6.49 24.50 24.90
C THR A 339 5.08 24.99 25.22
N SER A 340 4.11 24.73 24.33
CA SER A 340 2.70 24.98 24.58
C SER A 340 2.20 24.19 25.78
N ARG A 341 1.51 24.87 26.70
CA ARG A 341 0.92 24.26 27.90
C ARG A 341 -0.56 24.64 27.96
N PRO A 342 -1.41 23.80 28.60
CA PRO A 342 -2.75 24.23 28.95
C PRO A 342 -2.73 25.56 29.69
N THR A 343 -3.70 26.43 29.40
CA THR A 343 -3.80 27.75 30.04
C THR A 343 -3.82 27.61 31.56
N ARG A 344 -3.16 28.52 32.26
CA ARG A 344 -3.14 28.51 33.73
C ARG A 344 -4.56 28.50 34.28
N GLY A 345 -4.83 27.63 35.24
CA GLY A 345 -6.18 27.44 35.80
C GLY A 345 -7.08 26.49 35.02
N THR A 346 -6.59 25.83 33.96
CA THR A 346 -7.32 24.72 33.33
C THR A 346 -7.63 23.64 34.37
N LYS A 347 -8.91 23.44 34.65
CA LYS A 347 -9.39 22.44 35.62
C LYS A 347 -9.26 21.04 35.02
N PRO A 348 -8.97 20.03 35.85
CA PRO A 348 -9.05 18.64 35.40
C PRO A 348 -10.47 18.29 34.96
N MET A 349 -10.59 17.28 34.10
CA MET A 349 -11.89 16.71 33.75
C MET A 349 -12.61 16.23 35.02
N SER A 350 -13.92 16.47 35.14
CA SER A 350 -14.69 15.96 36.27
C SER A 350 -14.78 14.43 36.26
N ASP A 351 -14.87 13.84 37.45
CA ASP A 351 -14.96 12.38 37.61
C ASP A 351 -16.13 11.79 36.81
N ARG A 352 -17.28 12.47 36.81
CA ARG A 352 -18.46 12.07 36.03
C ARG A 352 -18.13 11.99 34.53
N ARG A 353 -17.46 13.01 33.98
CA ARG A 353 -17.11 13.04 32.55
C ARG A 353 -16.04 12.02 32.22
N TYR A 354 -15.09 11.80 33.13
CA TYR A 354 -14.08 10.75 33.01
C TYR A 354 -14.72 9.36 32.99
N GLN A 355 -15.64 9.06 33.91
CA GLN A 355 -16.38 7.80 33.95
C GLN A 355 -17.20 7.58 32.66
N GLN A 356 -17.86 8.62 32.15
CA GLN A 356 -18.57 8.55 30.87
C GLN A 356 -17.63 8.23 29.70
N LEU A 357 -16.45 8.86 29.66
CA LEU A 357 -15.43 8.59 28.65
C LEU A 357 -14.93 7.14 28.75
N VAL A 358 -14.63 6.65 29.95
CA VAL A 358 -14.21 5.26 30.17
C VAL A 358 -15.29 4.28 29.71
N ALA A 359 -16.56 4.54 30.05
CA ALA A 359 -17.68 3.70 29.63
C ALA A 359 -17.89 3.72 28.10
N GLN A 360 -17.67 4.86 27.45
CA GLN A 360 -17.72 4.97 26.00
C GLN A 360 -16.60 4.16 25.34
N ILE A 361 -15.35 4.38 25.75
CA ILE A 361 -14.19 3.63 25.22
C ILE A 361 -14.36 2.13 25.44
N ALA A 362 -14.86 1.72 26.62
CA ALA A 362 -15.10 0.31 26.93
C ALA A 362 -16.18 -0.32 26.04
N ARG A 363 -17.24 0.42 25.69
CA ARG A 363 -18.27 -0.04 24.73
C ARG A 363 -17.68 -0.19 23.33
N ASP A 364 -17.00 0.84 22.83
CA ASP A 364 -16.41 0.86 21.50
C ASP A 364 -15.39 -0.29 21.34
N SER A 365 -14.57 -0.55 22.37
CA SER A 365 -13.61 -1.65 22.42
C SER A 365 -14.28 -3.04 22.44
N ARG A 366 -15.50 -3.17 22.99
CA ARG A 366 -16.24 -4.44 23.05
C ARG A 366 -16.91 -4.77 21.71
N THR A 367 -17.34 -3.76 20.96
CA THR A 367 -17.93 -3.93 19.63
C THR A 367 -16.91 -4.53 18.65
N GLU A 368 -15.64 -4.13 18.73
CA GLU A 368 -14.53 -4.71 17.96
C GLU A 368 -14.18 -6.16 18.37
N LEU A 369 -14.62 -6.62 19.55
CA LEU A 369 -14.37 -7.97 20.09
C LEU A 369 -15.50 -8.96 19.81
N ARG A 370 -16.57 -8.58 19.09
CA ARG A 370 -17.52 -9.57 18.55
C ARG A 370 -16.80 -10.41 17.49
N LEU A 371 -16.18 -11.51 17.94
CA LEU A 371 -16.03 -12.70 17.11
C LEU A 371 -17.41 -12.99 16.49
N PRO A 372 -17.50 -13.34 15.19
CA PRO A 372 -18.78 -13.67 14.57
C PRO A 372 -19.50 -14.68 15.46
N ASP A 373 -20.73 -14.34 15.82
CA ASP A 373 -21.54 -15.13 16.73
C ASP A 373 -21.62 -16.57 16.21
N ARG A 374 -21.34 -17.56 17.06
CA ARG A 374 -21.35 -18.98 16.68
C ARG A 374 -22.73 -19.43 16.18
N SER A 375 -23.77 -18.65 16.46
CA SER A 375 -25.14 -18.82 15.94
C SER A 375 -25.26 -18.61 14.42
N MET A 376 -24.31 -17.90 13.79
CA MET A 376 -24.21 -17.71 12.33
C MET A 376 -23.21 -18.68 11.67
N ALA A 377 -22.87 -19.79 12.31
CA ALA A 377 -21.95 -20.82 11.78
C ALA A 377 -22.59 -21.75 10.74
N GLY A 378 -23.57 -21.26 9.98
CA GLY A 378 -24.27 -21.97 8.91
C GLY A 378 -23.68 -21.76 7.52
N SER A 379 -22.37 -21.53 7.38
CA SER A 379 -21.66 -21.68 6.09
C SER A 379 -20.15 -21.61 6.33
N ARG A 380 -19.50 -22.77 6.51
CA ARG A 380 -18.04 -22.84 6.63
C ARG A 380 -17.40 -22.70 5.24
N ARG A 381 -17.14 -21.47 4.79
CA ARG A 381 -16.00 -21.23 3.89
C ARG A 381 -14.71 -21.47 4.67
N ARG A 382 -13.82 -22.34 4.16
CA ARG A 382 -12.47 -22.52 4.71
C ARG A 382 -11.77 -21.15 4.71
N ARG A 383 -11.49 -20.61 5.90
CA ARG A 383 -10.76 -19.34 6.06
C ARG A 383 -9.39 -19.45 5.42
N SER A 384 -8.98 -18.40 4.70
CA SER A 384 -7.69 -18.37 4.03
C SER A 384 -6.56 -18.43 5.07
N VAL A 385 -5.34 -18.76 4.62
CA VAL A 385 -4.15 -18.69 5.49
C VAL A 385 -3.93 -17.25 6.00
N GLY A 386 -4.25 -16.24 5.18
CA GLY A 386 -4.16 -14.82 5.53
C GLY A 386 -5.07 -14.45 6.71
N ASP A 387 -6.33 -14.87 6.67
CA ASP A 387 -7.32 -14.56 7.71
C ASP A 387 -6.92 -15.17 9.06
N ARG A 388 -6.30 -16.36 9.03
CA ARG A 388 -5.76 -17.03 10.22
C ARG A 388 -4.60 -16.26 10.83
N TRP A 389 -3.67 -15.78 10.01
CA TRP A 389 -2.54 -14.95 10.47
C TRP A 389 -2.98 -13.58 10.98
N GLU A 390 -4.06 -13.03 10.46
CA GLU A 390 -4.64 -11.76 10.93
C GLU A 390 -5.28 -11.90 12.32
N LEU A 391 -6.03 -12.98 12.56
CA LEU A 391 -6.56 -13.32 13.88
C LEU A 391 -5.45 -13.51 14.92
N VAL A 392 -4.36 -14.20 14.55
CA VAL A 392 -3.20 -14.39 15.43
C VAL A 392 -2.51 -13.04 15.72
N ARG A 393 -2.30 -12.20 14.70
CA ARG A 393 -1.72 -10.85 14.89
C ARG A 393 -2.56 -9.99 15.82
N ASN A 394 -3.89 -10.01 15.67
CA ASN A 394 -4.81 -9.25 16.53
C ASN A 394 -4.82 -9.78 17.97
N ALA A 395 -4.76 -11.11 18.17
CA ALA A 395 -4.64 -11.71 19.50
C ALA A 395 -3.32 -11.36 20.21
N VAL A 396 -2.21 -11.31 19.47
CA VAL A 396 -0.90 -10.90 20.01
C VAL A 396 -0.89 -9.42 20.38
N ARG A 397 -1.45 -8.54 19.54
CA ARG A 397 -1.62 -7.11 19.84
C ARG A 397 -2.46 -6.89 21.10
N PHE A 398 -3.55 -7.64 21.25
CA PHE A 398 -4.40 -7.58 22.44
C PHE A 398 -3.67 -8.06 23.72
N ARG A 399 -2.86 -9.12 23.64
CA ARG A 399 -2.02 -9.55 24.76
C ARG A 399 -1.02 -8.48 25.19
N LYS A 400 -0.38 -7.80 24.25
CA LYS A 400 0.52 -6.67 24.53
C LYS A 400 -0.23 -5.50 25.18
N PHE A 401 -1.42 -5.16 24.68
CA PHE A 401 -2.26 -4.11 25.24
C PHE A 401 -2.75 -4.43 26.66
N LYS A 402 -3.19 -5.67 26.91
CA LYS A 402 -3.66 -6.12 28.23
C LYS A 402 -2.52 -6.18 29.26
N LYS A 403 -1.30 -6.51 28.81
CA LYS A 403 -0.07 -6.41 29.62
C LYS A 403 0.20 -4.95 29.99
N TRP A 404 0.19 -4.04 29.01
CA TRP A 404 0.36 -2.60 29.24
C TRP A 404 -0.66 -2.02 30.22
N ILE A 405 -1.96 -2.33 30.09
CA ILE A 405 -2.99 -1.90 31.06
C ILE A 405 -2.70 -2.42 32.46
N ARG A 406 -2.20 -3.65 32.59
CA ARG A 406 -1.86 -4.25 33.89
C ARG A 406 -0.66 -3.53 34.51
N ASP A 407 0.34 -3.23 33.71
CA ASP A 407 1.54 -2.49 34.14
C ASP A 407 1.16 -1.07 34.59
N VAL A 408 0.26 -0.40 33.87
CA VAL A 408 -0.28 0.93 34.25
C VAL A 408 -1.13 0.87 35.52
N LYS A 409 -1.87 -0.22 35.78
CA LYS A 409 -2.65 -0.39 37.02
C LYS A 409 -1.80 -0.73 38.25
N MET A 410 -0.64 -1.38 38.06
CA MET A 410 0.30 -1.73 39.13
C MET A 410 1.15 -0.53 39.56
N VAL A 411 1.30 0.49 38.70
CA VAL A 411 1.88 1.79 39.05
C VAL A 411 0.76 2.70 39.55
N GLY A 412 0.33 2.50 40.79
CA GLY A 412 -0.65 3.39 41.44
C GLY A 412 -0.17 4.86 41.51
N PRO A 413 -1.07 5.83 41.81
CA PRO A 413 -0.81 7.27 41.69
C PRO A 413 0.27 7.86 42.61
N GLN A 414 1.01 7.04 43.37
CA GLN A 414 1.88 7.49 44.46
C GLN A 414 3.37 7.63 44.10
N ARG A 415 3.80 7.26 42.88
CA ARG A 415 5.24 7.35 42.51
C ARG A 415 5.62 8.48 41.53
N LEU A 416 4.67 9.29 41.08
CA LEU A 416 4.97 10.43 40.19
C LEU A 416 5.29 11.74 40.95
N CYS A 417 5.25 11.74 42.29
CA CYS A 417 5.54 12.91 43.14
C CYS A 417 6.59 12.62 44.22
N ARG A 418 7.76 12.08 43.88
CA ARG A 418 8.94 12.16 44.76
C ARG A 418 10.03 12.97 44.08
N ALA A 419 10.34 14.13 44.68
CA ALA A 419 11.55 14.88 44.37
C ALA A 419 12.79 14.00 44.64
N PRO A 420 13.89 14.17 43.88
CA PRO A 420 15.14 13.48 44.18
C PRO A 420 15.66 13.91 45.56
N PRO A 421 16.37 13.03 46.29
CA PRO A 421 17.05 13.43 47.52
C PRO A 421 18.10 14.48 47.20
N LYS A 422 18.20 15.51 48.05
CA LYS A 422 19.37 16.38 48.09
C LYS A 422 20.54 15.53 48.56
N GLU A 423 21.52 15.33 47.70
CA GLU A 423 22.83 14.81 48.12
C GLU A 423 23.52 15.90 48.96
N MET A 424 24.01 15.47 50.12
CA MET A 424 24.91 16.20 51.03
C MET A 424 26.32 15.70 50.80
#